data_AF-A0A7S3I9C1-F1
#
_entry.id   AF-A0A7S3I9C1-F1
#
_cell.length_a   1.000
_cell.length_b   1.000
_cell.length_c   1.000
_cell.angle_alpha   90.00
_cell.angle_beta   90.00
_cell.angle_gamma   90.00
#
_symmetry.space_group_name_H-M   'P 1'
#
loop_
_entity.id
_entity.type
_entity.pdbx_description
1 polymer ?
#
loop_
_entity_poly.entity_id
_entity_poly.type
_entity_poly.pdbx_seq_one_letter_code
_entity_poly.pdbx_strand_id
1 'polypeptide(L)'
;HLSDGWSFILGAKKRPGKKTPNFLLSMSKEELSVKSDFYLGKLRGNFLGSKYFIYDKGLNPKSKYANVNNTRQELGVMLYEGNGGNSGPRKMRVIIPAVNTDQESVVWKPVFKEQSILENYNAKNYSGMFAFYNKPPVWNDKAKAFVLDFKGRVSMASIRNFQLVDDKNEDNTYIQFGRIGENHFNLDFKWPFSPLQAFSIALSSLDNHLVCD
;
A
#
# COMPACT_ATOMS: atom_id res chain seq x y z
N HIS A 1 -8.19 -21.09 -4.13
CA HIS A 1 -7.52 -19.77 -4.07
C HIS A 1 -7.95 -18.96 -5.30
N LEU A 2 -7.86 -17.62 -5.29
CA LEU A 2 -8.08 -16.82 -6.53
C LEU A 2 -7.10 -17.18 -7.68
N SER A 3 -6.03 -17.93 -7.38
CA SER A 3 -5.10 -18.50 -8.34
C SER A 3 -5.66 -19.70 -9.11
N ASP A 4 -6.71 -20.36 -8.63
CA ASP A 4 -7.35 -21.47 -9.35
C ASP A 4 -8.27 -20.87 -10.44
N GLY A 5 -7.72 -20.76 -11.65
CA GLY A 5 -8.41 -20.18 -12.81
C GLY A 5 -7.99 -18.76 -13.21
N TRP A 6 -7.00 -18.16 -12.53
CA TRP A 6 -6.40 -16.85 -12.85
C TRP A 6 -7.44 -15.76 -13.21
N SER A 7 -8.35 -15.47 -12.27
CA SER A 7 -9.31 -14.38 -12.45
C SER A 7 -8.63 -13.02 -12.33
N PHE A 8 -8.87 -12.15 -13.29
CA PHE A 8 -8.40 -10.77 -13.21
C PHE A 8 -9.20 -9.97 -12.18
N ILE A 9 -8.51 -9.15 -11.40
CA ILE A 9 -9.12 -8.33 -10.35
C ILE A 9 -8.81 -6.86 -10.61
N LEU A 10 -7.52 -6.52 -10.72
CA LEU A 10 -7.04 -5.14 -10.80
C LEU A 10 -5.86 -4.98 -11.75
N GLY A 11 -5.81 -3.84 -12.42
CA GLY A 11 -4.69 -3.37 -13.22
C GLY A 11 -4.23 -2.00 -12.76
N ALA A 12 -2.95 -1.69 -12.99
CA ALA A 12 -2.41 -0.37 -12.74
C ALA A 12 -1.48 0.08 -13.86
N LYS A 13 -1.41 1.39 -14.07
CA LYS A 13 -0.50 2.00 -15.03
C LYS A 13 0.15 3.24 -14.44
N LYS A 14 1.48 3.26 -14.41
CA LYS A 14 2.26 4.46 -14.07
C LYS A 14 2.03 5.51 -15.15
N ARG A 15 1.65 6.72 -14.74
CA ARG A 15 1.28 7.81 -15.65
C ARG A 15 2.52 8.58 -16.10
N PRO A 16 2.75 8.71 -17.43
CA PRO A 16 3.87 9.48 -17.94
C PRO A 16 3.71 10.98 -17.64
N GLY A 17 4.83 11.72 -17.64
CA GLY A 17 4.84 13.18 -17.48
C GLY A 17 4.49 13.68 -16.07
N LYS A 18 4.53 12.83 -15.05
CA LYS A 18 4.34 13.22 -13.64
C LYS A 18 5.68 13.36 -12.94
N LYS A 19 5.88 14.48 -12.24
CA LYS A 19 7.08 14.76 -11.42
C LYS A 19 7.25 13.81 -10.23
N THR A 20 6.17 13.14 -9.83
CA THR A 20 6.15 12.16 -8.73
C THR A 20 5.51 10.87 -9.20
N PRO A 21 5.80 9.73 -8.57
CA PRO A 21 5.10 8.48 -8.85
C PRO A 21 3.58 8.65 -8.80
N ASN A 22 2.90 8.19 -9.86
CA ASN A 22 1.46 8.32 -9.99
C ASN A 22 0.94 7.14 -10.81
N PHE A 23 0.23 6.24 -10.16
CA PHE A 23 -0.37 5.08 -10.79
C PHE A 23 -1.88 5.25 -10.80
N LEU A 24 -2.49 5.05 -11.97
CA LEU A 24 -3.94 4.85 -12.05
C LEU A 24 -4.25 3.40 -11.68
N LEU A 25 -5.38 3.17 -11.00
CA LEU A 25 -5.86 1.86 -10.57
C LEU A 25 -7.19 1.59 -11.27
N SER A 26 -7.35 0.42 -11.89
CA SER A 26 -8.51 0.07 -12.73
C SER A 26 -8.95 -1.38 -12.51
N MET A 27 -10.24 -1.65 -12.73
CA MET A 27 -10.80 -3.01 -12.84
C MET A 27 -10.82 -3.55 -14.27
N SER A 28 -10.20 -2.85 -15.22
CA SER A 28 -10.05 -3.32 -16.61
C SER A 28 -8.57 -3.47 -16.98
N LYS A 29 -8.25 -4.48 -17.80
CA LYS A 29 -6.92 -4.67 -18.39
C LYS A 29 -6.69 -3.73 -19.57
N GLU A 30 -7.75 -3.43 -20.30
CA GLU A 30 -7.75 -2.72 -21.57
C GLU A 30 -7.95 -1.21 -21.35
N GLU A 31 -8.87 -0.83 -20.45
CA GLU A 31 -9.25 0.55 -20.19
C GLU A 31 -8.48 1.17 -19.02
N LEU A 32 -7.27 1.64 -19.33
CA LEU A 32 -6.35 2.27 -18.39
C LEU A 32 -6.39 3.79 -18.49
N SER A 33 -7.58 4.37 -18.27
CA SER A 33 -7.85 5.81 -18.34
C SER A 33 -8.58 6.29 -17.08
N VAL A 34 -8.27 7.51 -16.63
CA VAL A 34 -8.99 8.16 -15.51
C VAL A 34 -10.43 8.56 -15.85
N LYS A 35 -10.80 8.47 -17.13
CA LYS A 35 -12.16 8.73 -17.62
C LYS A 35 -12.99 7.46 -17.79
N SER A 36 -12.38 6.28 -17.67
CA SER A 36 -13.09 5.01 -17.81
C SER A 36 -13.94 4.75 -16.58
N ASP A 37 -15.08 4.08 -16.76
CA ASP A 37 -15.95 3.64 -15.66
C ASP A 37 -15.28 2.59 -14.76
N PHE A 38 -14.26 1.91 -15.28
CA PHE A 38 -13.44 0.97 -14.52
C PHE A 38 -12.39 1.64 -13.62
N TYR A 39 -12.27 2.98 -13.67
CA TYR A 39 -11.34 3.73 -12.86
C TYR A 39 -11.72 3.72 -11.38
N LEU A 40 -10.86 3.12 -10.54
CA LEU A 40 -11.09 3.02 -9.10
C LEU A 40 -10.45 4.15 -8.31
N GLY A 41 -9.31 4.66 -8.77
CA GLY A 41 -8.53 5.59 -7.97
C GLY A 41 -7.07 5.69 -8.36
N LYS A 42 -6.22 6.19 -7.47
CA LYS A 42 -4.79 6.36 -7.74
C LYS A 42 -3.92 6.10 -6.54
N LEU A 43 -2.74 5.55 -6.82
CA LEU A 43 -1.61 5.53 -5.91
C LEU A 43 -0.68 6.69 -6.27
N ARG A 44 -0.35 7.55 -5.31
CA ARG A 44 0.53 8.71 -5.51
C ARG A 44 1.68 8.69 -4.53
N GLY A 45 2.91 8.64 -5.03
CA GLY A 45 4.14 8.83 -4.24
C GLY A 45 4.51 10.31 -4.09
N ASN A 46 5.30 10.63 -3.07
CA ASN A 46 6.08 11.86 -3.02
C ASN A 46 7.35 11.75 -3.88
N PHE A 47 8.07 12.85 -4.06
CA PHE A 47 9.26 12.89 -4.91
C PHE A 47 10.35 11.90 -4.48
N LEU A 48 10.57 11.77 -3.16
CA LEU A 48 11.60 10.90 -2.62
C LEU A 48 11.20 9.41 -2.57
N GLY A 49 9.92 9.09 -2.81
CA GLY A 49 9.39 7.74 -2.59
C GLY A 49 9.31 7.33 -1.12
N SER A 50 9.39 8.24 -0.15
CA SER A 50 9.19 7.90 1.27
C SER A 50 7.73 7.86 1.70
N LYS A 51 6.81 8.39 0.89
CA LYS A 51 5.39 8.47 1.23
C LYS A 51 4.55 8.16 0.01
N TYR A 52 3.59 7.25 0.16
CA TYR A 52 2.58 6.95 -0.86
C TYR A 52 1.19 7.09 -0.26
N PHE A 53 0.25 7.53 -1.09
CA PHE A 53 -1.12 7.77 -0.71
C PHE A 53 -2.05 7.08 -1.70
N ILE A 54 -3.02 6.35 -1.19
CA ILE A 54 -4.08 5.70 -1.96
C ILE A 54 -5.30 6.61 -1.92
N TYR A 55 -5.82 6.99 -3.07
CA TYR A 55 -7.04 7.78 -3.19
C TYR A 55 -8.07 7.06 -4.05
N ASP A 56 -9.34 7.29 -3.77
CA ASP A 56 -10.44 6.90 -4.65
C ASP A 56 -10.53 7.79 -5.91
N LYS A 57 -11.64 7.66 -6.65
CA LYS A 57 -11.91 8.40 -7.89
C LYS A 57 -12.32 9.86 -7.69
N GLY A 58 -12.47 10.34 -6.46
CA GLY A 58 -12.92 11.71 -6.20
C GLY A 58 -11.91 12.79 -6.63
N LEU A 59 -12.34 14.04 -6.51
CA LEU A 59 -11.55 15.21 -6.90
C LEU A 59 -10.49 15.55 -5.85
N ASN A 60 -9.35 16.06 -6.31
CA ASN A 60 -8.35 16.64 -5.42
C ASN A 60 -8.97 17.86 -4.72
N PRO A 61 -8.89 18.01 -3.38
CA PRO A 61 -9.45 19.15 -2.67
C PRO A 61 -8.92 20.51 -3.13
N LYS A 62 -7.72 20.54 -3.75
CA LYS A 62 -7.16 21.77 -4.37
C LYS A 62 -7.75 22.10 -5.75
N SER A 63 -8.66 21.28 -6.27
CA SER A 63 -9.34 21.55 -7.54
C SER A 63 -10.41 22.62 -7.32
N LYS A 64 -10.51 23.58 -8.25
CA LYS A 64 -11.57 24.60 -8.22
C LYS A 64 -13.00 24.03 -8.33
N TYR A 65 -13.13 22.77 -8.72
CA TYR A 65 -14.42 22.05 -8.86
C TYR A 65 -14.70 21.11 -7.68
N ALA A 66 -13.79 21.00 -6.71
CA ALA A 66 -13.98 20.14 -5.55
C ALA A 66 -14.96 20.76 -4.56
N ASN A 67 -15.80 19.92 -3.98
CA ASN A 67 -16.72 20.23 -2.90
C ASN A 67 -16.83 19.04 -1.94
N VAL A 68 -17.59 19.20 -0.86
CA VAL A 68 -17.73 18.16 0.19
C VAL A 68 -18.27 16.83 -0.35
N ASN A 69 -19.06 16.84 -1.43
CA ASN A 69 -19.69 15.64 -2.00
C ASN A 69 -18.76 14.89 -2.96
N ASN A 70 -17.93 15.60 -3.72
CA ASN A 70 -17.10 14.99 -4.78
C ASN A 70 -15.59 14.96 -4.47
N THR A 71 -15.15 15.46 -3.31
CA THR A 71 -13.75 15.37 -2.88
C THR A 71 -13.33 13.91 -2.71
N ARG A 72 -12.09 13.59 -3.02
CA ARG A 72 -11.55 12.24 -2.88
C ARG A 72 -11.42 11.80 -1.43
N GLN A 73 -11.53 10.50 -1.24
CA GLN A 73 -11.18 9.84 0.01
C GLN A 73 -9.72 9.40 0.02
N GLU A 74 -9.13 9.33 1.22
CA GLU A 74 -7.87 8.64 1.49
C GLU A 74 -8.18 7.20 1.92
N LEU A 75 -7.69 6.24 1.14
CA LEU A 75 -7.92 4.81 1.38
C LEU A 75 -6.72 4.15 2.08
N GLY A 76 -5.61 4.86 2.19
CA GLY A 76 -4.42 4.40 2.90
C GLY A 76 -3.18 5.22 2.61
N VAL A 77 -2.20 5.07 3.49
CA VAL A 77 -0.89 5.75 3.45
C VAL A 77 0.20 4.71 3.70
N MET A 78 1.24 4.71 2.86
CA MET A 78 2.45 3.93 3.07
C MET A 78 3.61 4.87 3.33
N LEU A 79 4.34 4.62 4.42
CA LEU A 79 5.51 5.36 4.83
C LEU A 79 6.72 4.44 4.74
N TYR A 80 7.75 4.90 4.05
CA TYR A 80 9.03 4.22 3.94
C TYR A 80 10.09 5.09 4.60
N GLU A 81 10.81 4.50 5.53
CA GLU A 81 11.94 5.14 6.19
C GLU A 81 13.24 4.53 5.67
N GLY A 82 14.18 5.40 5.33
CA GLY A 82 15.55 4.99 5.01
C GLY A 82 16.28 4.63 6.30
N ASN A 83 17.23 3.71 6.19
CA ASN A 83 18.01 3.24 7.34
C ASN A 83 19.17 4.17 7.71
N GLY A 84 19.18 5.42 7.23
CA GLY A 84 20.19 6.43 7.57
C GLY A 84 21.64 5.99 7.27
N GLY A 85 21.85 5.19 6.22
CA GLY A 85 23.17 4.66 5.84
C GLY A 85 23.52 3.29 6.44
N ASN A 86 22.71 2.76 7.36
CA ASN A 86 22.91 1.40 7.89
C ASN A 86 22.28 0.35 6.97
N SER A 87 22.99 -0.76 6.74
CA SER A 87 22.47 -1.91 5.98
C SER A 87 21.39 -2.63 6.78
N GLY A 88 20.18 -2.71 6.23
CA GLY A 88 19.06 -3.43 6.83
C GLY A 88 17.80 -3.40 5.95
N PRO A 89 16.80 -4.23 6.26
CA PRO A 89 15.49 -4.16 5.60
C PRO A 89 14.87 -2.78 5.78
N ARG A 90 14.21 -2.25 4.75
CA ARG A 90 13.53 -0.95 4.79
C ARG A 90 12.41 -1.01 5.83
N LYS A 91 12.26 0.02 6.66
CA LYS A 91 11.09 0.15 7.55
C LYS A 91 9.92 0.69 6.76
N MET A 92 8.80 -0.01 6.84
CA MET A 92 7.57 0.29 6.15
C MET A 92 6.44 0.33 7.17
N ARG A 93 5.67 1.42 7.15
CA ARG A 93 4.43 1.55 7.90
C ARG A 93 3.27 1.73 6.93
N VAL A 94 2.16 1.07 7.21
CA VAL A 94 0.92 1.19 6.44
C VAL A 94 -0.19 1.63 7.36
N ILE A 95 -0.90 2.68 6.99
CA ILE A 95 -2.02 3.21 7.74
C ILE A 95 -3.23 3.17 6.81
N ILE A 96 -4.32 2.55 7.24
CA ILE A 96 -5.58 2.51 6.49
C ILE A 96 -6.75 2.94 7.40
N PRO A 97 -7.87 3.40 6.83
CA PRO A 97 -9.08 3.61 7.62
C PRO A 97 -9.48 2.36 8.40
N ALA A 98 -9.97 2.56 9.63
CA ALA A 98 -10.53 1.46 10.40
C ALA A 98 -11.80 0.93 9.73
N VAL A 99 -12.08 -0.35 9.92
CA VAL A 99 -13.29 -1.02 9.45
C VAL A 99 -14.13 -1.35 10.67
N ASN A 100 -15.39 -0.89 10.69
CA ASN A 100 -16.30 -1.11 11.81
C ASN A 100 -16.86 -2.55 11.80
N THR A 101 -17.71 -2.86 12.79
CA THR A 101 -18.35 -4.19 12.94
C THR A 101 -19.26 -4.54 11.76
N ASP A 102 -19.77 -3.54 11.05
CA ASP A 102 -20.64 -3.69 9.88
C ASP A 102 -19.84 -3.85 8.58
N GLN A 103 -18.52 -4.03 8.67
CA GLN A 103 -17.58 -4.14 7.55
C GLN A 103 -17.48 -2.86 6.70
N GLU A 104 -17.88 -1.71 7.25
CA GLU A 104 -17.76 -0.42 6.60
C GLU A 104 -16.47 0.28 7.02
N SER A 105 -15.79 0.86 6.05
CA SER A 105 -14.59 1.66 6.31
C SER A 105 -14.97 3.04 6.85
N VAL A 106 -14.27 3.52 7.86
CA VAL A 106 -14.32 4.93 8.29
C VAL A 106 -13.95 5.81 7.10
N VAL A 107 -14.77 6.83 6.82
CA VAL A 107 -14.57 7.71 5.67
C VAL A 107 -13.58 8.82 5.99
N TRP A 108 -12.43 8.82 5.32
CA TRP A 108 -11.42 9.88 5.40
C TRP A 108 -11.46 10.75 4.16
N LYS A 109 -12.10 11.93 4.24
CA LYS A 109 -12.31 12.83 3.10
C LYS A 109 -11.72 14.24 3.36
N PRO A 110 -10.38 14.36 3.44
CA PRO A 110 -9.74 15.59 3.89
C PRO A 110 -9.93 16.73 2.89
N VAL A 111 -10.48 17.85 3.36
CA VAL A 111 -10.52 19.13 2.63
C VAL A 111 -9.25 19.93 2.95
N PHE A 112 -8.83 19.90 4.21
CA PHE A 112 -7.58 20.49 4.70
C PHE A 112 -6.54 19.42 5.04
N LYS A 113 -5.26 19.80 5.06
CA LYS A 113 -4.16 18.84 5.22
C LYS A 113 -4.19 18.18 6.61
N GLU A 114 -4.56 18.95 7.61
CA GLU A 114 -4.65 18.59 9.03
C GLU A 114 -5.70 17.49 9.27
N GLN A 115 -6.66 17.34 8.34
CA GLN A 115 -7.69 16.30 8.38
C GLN A 115 -7.23 14.98 7.73
N SER A 116 -6.05 14.93 7.13
CA SER A 116 -5.56 13.72 6.47
C SER A 116 -5.22 12.62 7.47
N ILE A 117 -5.20 11.37 6.99
CA ILE A 117 -4.80 10.20 7.79
C ILE A 117 -3.40 10.42 8.37
N LEU A 118 -2.48 10.92 7.53
CA LEU A 118 -1.08 11.08 7.91
C LEU A 118 -0.88 12.15 8.99
N GLU A 119 -1.54 13.30 8.89
CA GLU A 119 -1.39 14.36 9.90
C GLU A 119 -2.00 13.93 11.24
N ASN A 120 -3.15 13.24 11.23
CA ASN A 120 -3.73 12.68 12.46
C ASN A 120 -2.84 11.62 13.10
N TYR A 121 -2.28 10.72 12.28
CA TYR A 121 -1.33 9.72 12.75
C TYR A 121 -0.08 10.36 13.38
N ASN A 122 0.50 11.39 12.74
CA ASN A 122 1.67 12.11 13.27
C ASN A 122 1.35 12.87 14.58
N ALA A 123 0.12 13.39 14.69
CA ALA A 123 -0.39 14.02 15.91
C ALA A 123 -0.75 13.00 17.01
N LYS A 124 -0.48 11.70 16.80
CA LYS A 124 -0.84 10.59 17.69
C LYS A 124 -2.36 10.45 17.91
N ASN A 125 -3.17 10.99 17.01
CA ASN A 125 -4.61 10.75 16.97
C ASN A 125 -4.89 9.52 16.11
N TYR A 126 -4.89 8.35 16.74
CA TYR A 126 -5.09 7.06 16.06
C TYR A 126 -6.57 6.65 15.93
N SER A 127 -7.51 7.54 16.26
CA SER A 127 -8.94 7.24 16.13
C SER A 127 -9.31 6.98 14.67
N GLY A 128 -10.09 5.94 14.40
CA GLY A 128 -10.61 5.63 13.07
C GLY A 128 -9.59 5.12 12.05
N MET A 129 -8.44 4.60 12.50
CA MET A 129 -7.42 4.01 11.61
C MET A 129 -6.83 2.71 12.17
N PHE A 130 -6.36 1.86 11.27
CA PHE A 130 -5.44 0.76 11.59
C PHE A 130 -4.03 1.12 11.12
N ALA A 131 -3.03 0.75 11.91
CA ALA A 131 -1.62 0.91 11.58
C ALA A 131 -0.92 -0.45 11.61
N PHE A 132 -0.12 -0.70 10.59
CA PHE A 132 0.65 -1.92 10.40
C PHE A 132 2.10 -1.56 10.07
N TYR A 133 3.02 -2.49 10.30
CA TYR A 133 4.42 -2.35 9.93
C TYR A 133 4.94 -3.62 9.30
N ASN A 134 6.05 -3.52 8.56
CA ASN A 134 6.70 -4.72 8.05
C ASN A 134 7.37 -5.50 9.18
N LYS A 135 7.05 -6.79 9.28
CA LYS A 135 7.67 -7.70 10.25
C LYS A 135 9.19 -7.71 10.04
N PRO A 136 10.00 -7.41 11.07
CA PRO A 136 11.43 -7.55 11.00
C PRO A 136 11.82 -9.01 10.72
N PRO A 137 12.80 -9.28 9.86
CA PRO A 137 13.26 -10.65 9.63
C PRO A 137 13.97 -11.18 10.88
N VAL A 138 13.88 -12.49 11.08
CA VAL A 138 14.48 -13.19 12.22
C VAL A 138 15.74 -13.90 11.75
N TRP A 139 16.79 -13.90 12.58
CA TRP A 139 18.00 -14.65 12.29
C TRP A 139 17.69 -16.14 12.19
N ASN A 140 18.13 -16.77 11.09
CA ASN A 140 18.01 -18.21 10.90
C ASN A 140 19.40 -18.84 10.84
N ASP A 141 19.71 -19.67 11.83
CA ASP A 141 21.03 -20.31 11.95
C ASP A 141 21.37 -21.27 10.82
N LYS A 142 20.38 -21.92 10.20
CA LYS A 142 20.61 -22.85 9.09
C LYS A 142 20.94 -22.10 7.80
N ALA A 143 20.23 -21.00 7.53
CA ALA A 143 20.46 -20.14 6.38
C ALA A 143 21.60 -19.14 6.57
N LYS A 144 22.06 -18.94 7.82
CA LYS A 144 23.03 -17.91 8.22
C LYS A 144 22.66 -16.52 7.70
N ALA A 145 21.36 -16.20 7.76
CA ALA A 145 20.78 -14.97 7.25
C ALA A 145 19.53 -14.58 8.02
N PHE A 146 19.17 -13.30 7.96
CA PHE A 146 17.87 -12.81 8.41
C PHE A 146 16.79 -13.18 7.39
N VAL A 147 15.79 -13.95 7.82
CA VAL A 147 14.72 -14.46 6.95
C VAL A 147 13.34 -14.17 7.53
N LEU A 148 12.34 -14.16 6.64
CA LEU A 148 10.92 -14.24 7.00
C LEU A 148 10.37 -15.58 6.48
N ASP A 149 9.52 -16.20 7.27
CA ASP A 149 8.85 -17.44 6.87
C ASP A 149 7.59 -17.14 6.06
N PHE A 150 7.71 -17.28 4.74
CA PHE A 150 6.63 -17.07 3.78
C PHE A 150 5.75 -18.31 3.55
N LYS A 151 5.91 -19.38 4.34
CA LYS A 151 5.09 -20.61 4.25
C LYS A 151 5.06 -21.20 2.82
N GLY A 152 6.19 -21.16 2.12
CA GLY A 152 6.33 -21.64 0.74
C GLY A 152 5.73 -20.73 -0.35
N ARG A 153 5.17 -19.56 0.01
CA ARG A 153 4.57 -18.61 -0.94
C ARG A 153 5.60 -17.72 -1.64
N VAL A 154 6.86 -17.75 -1.21
CA VAL A 154 7.96 -16.96 -1.79
C VAL A 154 9.14 -17.88 -2.02
N SER A 155 9.66 -17.89 -3.24
CA SER A 155 10.75 -18.77 -3.66
C SER A 155 12.02 -18.01 -4.08
N MET A 156 11.94 -16.69 -4.25
CA MET A 156 13.08 -15.87 -4.66
C MET A 156 13.39 -14.77 -3.65
N ALA A 157 14.67 -14.57 -3.33
CA ALA A 157 15.12 -13.46 -2.51
C ALA A 157 14.88 -12.11 -3.20
N SER A 158 14.40 -11.13 -2.44
CA SER A 158 14.19 -9.76 -2.90
C SER A 158 14.04 -8.80 -1.72
N ILE A 159 14.57 -7.59 -1.84
CA ILE A 159 14.31 -6.48 -0.89
C ILE A 159 12.83 -6.06 -0.85
N ARG A 160 12.03 -6.56 -1.81
CA ARG A 160 10.60 -6.28 -1.94
C ARG A 160 9.73 -7.32 -1.22
N ASN A 161 10.31 -8.40 -0.71
CA ASN A 161 9.55 -9.40 0.04
C ASN A 161 9.25 -8.85 1.43
N PHE A 162 7.98 -8.84 1.84
CA PHE A 162 7.59 -8.36 3.16
C PHE A 162 6.33 -9.06 3.67
N GLN A 163 6.18 -9.03 4.99
CA GLN A 163 4.94 -9.37 5.70
C GLN A 163 4.51 -8.14 6.50
N LEU A 164 3.23 -7.78 6.49
CA LEU A 164 2.69 -6.74 7.36
C LEU A 164 2.02 -7.36 8.58
N VAL A 165 2.33 -6.82 9.74
CA VAL A 165 1.79 -7.20 11.05
C VAL A 165 1.32 -5.94 11.80
N ASP A 166 0.58 -6.12 12.89
CA ASP A 166 0.24 -5.03 13.81
C ASP A 166 0.98 -5.18 15.14
N ASP A 167 0.95 -4.13 15.96
CA ASP A 167 1.62 -4.11 17.27
C ASP A 167 0.94 -5.03 18.30
N LYS A 168 -0.22 -5.61 17.98
CA LYS A 168 -1.00 -6.44 18.91
C LYS A 168 -0.58 -7.91 18.84
N ASN A 169 -0.29 -8.40 17.64
CA ASN A 169 0.11 -9.79 17.41
C ASN A 169 1.00 -9.91 16.17
N GLU A 170 2.31 -10.02 16.38
CA GLU A 170 3.29 -10.20 15.30
C GLU A 170 3.19 -11.54 14.57
N ASP A 171 2.50 -12.54 15.12
CA ASP A 171 2.24 -13.80 14.43
C ASP A 171 1.06 -13.68 13.44
N ASN A 172 0.29 -12.60 13.55
CA ASN A 172 -0.85 -12.34 12.69
C ASN A 172 -0.43 -11.58 11.41
N THR A 173 0.04 -12.30 10.40
CA THR A 173 0.40 -11.69 9.09
C THR A 173 -0.84 -11.25 8.32
N TYR A 174 -1.00 -9.95 8.08
CA TYR A 174 -2.15 -9.35 7.37
C TYR A 174 -1.96 -9.24 5.87
N ILE A 175 -0.76 -8.91 5.43
CA ILE A 175 -0.35 -8.94 4.03
C ILE A 175 0.95 -9.71 3.94
N GLN A 176 1.05 -10.57 2.94
CA GLN A 176 2.27 -11.25 2.58
C GLN A 176 2.52 -11.04 1.09
N PHE A 177 3.65 -10.40 0.77
CA PHE A 177 4.04 -10.12 -0.59
C PHE A 177 5.44 -10.64 -0.85
N GLY A 178 5.64 -11.35 -1.96
CA GLY A 178 6.98 -11.71 -2.36
C GLY A 178 7.11 -12.41 -3.70
N ARG A 179 8.36 -12.45 -4.17
CA ARG A 179 8.75 -12.84 -5.53
C ARG A 179 8.75 -14.35 -5.70
N ILE A 180 8.17 -14.81 -6.81
CA ILE A 180 8.18 -16.22 -7.25
C ILE A 180 8.76 -16.42 -8.66
N GLY A 181 9.01 -15.34 -9.39
CA GLY A 181 9.62 -15.35 -10.71
C GLY A 181 10.16 -13.97 -11.09
N GLU A 182 10.60 -13.79 -12.32
CA GLU A 182 11.20 -12.52 -12.75
C GLU A 182 10.24 -11.33 -12.56
N ASN A 183 9.02 -11.47 -13.06
CA ASN A 183 7.95 -10.47 -13.00
C ASN A 183 6.68 -11.02 -12.32
N HIS A 184 6.81 -12.06 -11.49
CA HIS A 184 5.72 -12.74 -10.82
C HIS A 184 5.88 -12.69 -9.31
N PHE A 185 4.81 -12.33 -8.61
CA PHE A 185 4.76 -12.17 -7.17
C PHE A 185 3.47 -12.76 -6.62
N ASN A 186 3.55 -13.37 -5.45
CA ASN A 186 2.36 -13.69 -4.66
C ASN A 186 2.00 -12.49 -3.78
N LEU A 187 0.69 -12.22 -3.69
CA LEU A 187 0.11 -11.23 -2.79
C LEU A 187 -1.05 -11.89 -2.05
N ASP A 188 -0.81 -12.25 -0.80
CA ASP A 188 -1.82 -12.75 0.12
C ASP A 188 -2.24 -11.61 1.04
N PHE A 189 -3.53 -11.42 1.28
CA PHE A 189 -4.04 -10.40 2.20
C PHE A 189 -5.28 -10.92 2.91
N LYS A 190 -5.61 -10.31 4.05
CA LYS A 190 -6.83 -10.58 4.81
C LYS A 190 -7.44 -9.30 5.36
N TRP A 191 -8.62 -9.43 5.97
CA TRP A 191 -9.25 -8.35 6.72
C TRP A 191 -8.22 -7.67 7.66
N PRO A 192 -8.16 -6.33 7.71
CA PRO A 192 -9.13 -5.36 7.18
C PRO A 192 -8.83 -4.83 5.77
N PHE A 193 -7.88 -5.42 5.03
CA PHE A 193 -7.48 -4.90 3.72
C PHE A 193 -8.46 -5.30 2.61
N SER A 194 -8.84 -4.31 1.79
CA SER A 194 -9.46 -4.54 0.49
C SER A 194 -8.43 -4.96 -0.57
N PRO A 195 -8.86 -5.61 -1.67
CA PRO A 195 -7.96 -5.89 -2.80
C PRO A 195 -7.27 -4.64 -3.34
N LEU A 196 -7.97 -3.51 -3.39
CA LEU A 196 -7.41 -2.24 -3.89
C LEU A 196 -6.29 -1.72 -2.99
N GLN A 197 -6.47 -1.80 -1.67
CA GLN A 197 -5.43 -1.41 -0.71
C GLN A 197 -4.23 -2.34 -0.79
N ALA A 198 -4.43 -3.66 -0.72
CA ALA A 198 -3.36 -4.64 -0.79
C ALA A 198 -2.54 -4.51 -2.10
N PHE A 199 -3.23 -4.37 -3.23
CA PHE A 199 -2.59 -4.16 -4.53
C PHE A 199 -1.79 -2.85 -4.58
N SER A 200 -2.32 -1.77 -4.00
CA SER A 200 -1.62 -0.48 -3.95
C SER A 200 -0.36 -0.52 -3.07
N ILE A 201 -0.40 -1.27 -1.96
CA ILE A 201 0.73 -1.49 -1.06
C ILE A 201 1.84 -2.29 -1.77
N ALA A 202 1.47 -3.35 -2.48
CA ALA A 202 2.42 -4.09 -3.30
C ALA A 202 3.04 -3.21 -4.40
N LEU A 203 2.22 -2.42 -5.11
CA LEU A 203 2.68 -1.49 -6.14
C LEU A 203 3.65 -0.43 -5.60
N SER A 204 3.41 0.11 -4.40
CA SER A 204 4.34 1.10 -3.83
C SER A 204 5.69 0.48 -3.54
N SER A 205 5.75 -0.78 -3.07
CA SER A 205 7.01 -1.50 -2.81
C SER A 205 7.82 -1.85 -4.07
N LEU A 206 7.15 -1.90 -5.23
CA LEU A 206 7.77 -2.19 -6.53
C LEU A 206 8.36 -0.93 -7.17
N ASP A 207 7.95 0.26 -6.73
CA ASP A 207 8.46 1.53 -7.23
C ASP A 207 9.86 1.84 -6.68
N ASN A 208 10.60 2.69 -7.37
CA ASN A 208 11.95 3.06 -6.94
C ASN A 208 11.88 4.11 -5.83
N HIS A 209 12.44 3.78 -4.66
CA HIS A 209 12.44 4.64 -3.47
C HIS A 209 13.82 5.30 -3.29
N LEU A 210 13.95 6.57 -3.66
CA LEU A 210 15.20 7.32 -3.55
C LEU A 210 15.71 7.49 -2.11
N VAL A 211 14.84 7.39 -1.10
CA VAL A 211 15.25 7.41 0.32
C VAL A 211 15.99 6.15 0.75
N CYS A 212 15.94 5.11 -0.08
CA CYS A 212 16.42 3.79 0.27
C CYS A 212 17.52 3.28 -0.66
N ASP A 213 18.10 4.18 -1.45
CA ASP A 213 19.29 3.99 -2.27
C ASP A 213 20.48 4.72 -1.61
#